data_AF-A0A235F9B3-F1
#
_entry.id   AF-A0A235F9B3-F1
#
_cell.length_a   1.000
_cell.length_b   1.000
_cell.length_c   1.000
_cell.angle_alpha   90.00
_cell.angle_beta   90.00
_cell.angle_gamma   90.00
#
_symmetry.space_group_name_H-M   'P 1'
#
loop_
_entity.id
_entity.type
_entity.pdbx_description
1 polymer ?
#
loop_
_entity_poly.entity_id
_entity_poly.type
_entity_poly.pdbx_seq_one_letter_code
_entity_poly.pdbx_strand_id
1 'polypeptide(L)'
;MKKKRYILLGVLIVFGIILFDVTNVKLDELPKGKFLSEHSSPFNDNVAKAYLIDDGGATVRASIRVEVGDGSEAETIYWNYDESSVNIKWLDKETIEINGHILNIYDETYHWKDDPDWEKNRGKY
;
A
#
# COMPACT_ATOMS: atom_id res chain seq x y z
N MET A 1 31.77 25.50 24.60
CA MET A 1 30.54 24.71 24.86
C MET A 1 29.40 25.00 23.88
N LYS A 2 29.05 26.26 23.58
CA LYS A 2 27.95 26.61 22.65
C LYS A 2 28.14 26.09 21.21
N LYS A 3 29.34 26.17 20.64
CA LYS A 3 29.66 25.65 19.28
C LYS A 3 29.41 24.14 19.12
N LYS A 4 29.78 23.34 20.13
CA LYS A 4 29.52 21.88 20.13
C LYS A 4 28.02 21.55 20.18
N ARG A 5 27.20 22.41 20.82
CA ARG A 5 25.73 22.25 20.86
C ARG A 5 25.09 22.54 19.51
N TYR A 6 25.58 23.52 18.75
CA TYR A 6 25.08 23.80 17.39
C TYR A 6 25.46 22.70 16.40
N ILE A 7 26.65 22.12 16.52
CA ILE A 7 27.05 20.94 15.71
C ILE A 7 26.15 19.74 16.05
N LEU A 8 25.91 19.46 17.33
CA LEU A 8 25.03 18.37 17.76
C LEU A 8 23.58 18.57 17.27
N LEU A 9 23.05 19.78 17.36
CA LEU A 9 21.72 20.15 16.83
C LEU A 9 21.65 19.95 15.31
N GLY A 10 22.69 20.34 14.57
CA GLY A 10 22.77 20.11 13.13
C GLY A 10 22.75 18.63 12.76
N VAL A 11 23.50 17.79 13.49
CA VAL A 11 23.51 16.33 13.28
C VAL A 11 22.14 15.71 13.59
N LEU A 12 21.47 16.15 14.67
CA LEU A 12 20.14 15.65 15.04
C LEU A 12 19.07 16.02 14.01
N ILE A 13 19.15 17.22 13.43
CA ILE A 13 18.25 17.65 12.35
C ILE A 13 18.49 16.83 11.08
N VAL A 14 19.74 16.64 10.68
CA VAL A 14 20.07 15.81 9.50
C VAL A 14 19.63 14.36 9.72
N PHE A 15 19.85 13.82 10.91
CA PHE A 15 19.39 12.47 11.26
C PHE A 15 17.86 12.37 11.26
N GLY A 16 17.15 13.40 11.75
CA GLY A 16 15.69 13.49 11.69
C GLY A 16 15.15 13.54 10.25
N ILE A 17 15.82 14.25 9.34
CA ILE A 17 15.44 14.30 7.91
C ILE A 17 15.65 12.94 7.24
N ILE A 18 16.77 12.27 7.51
CA ILE A 18 17.05 10.93 6.98
C ILE A 18 16.00 9.92 7.48
N LEU A 19 15.64 9.98 8.76
CA LEU A 19 14.60 9.11 9.33
C LEU A 19 13.21 9.37 8.75
N PHE A 20 12.88 10.63 8.43
CA PHE A 20 11.59 10.98 7.83
C PHE A 20 11.44 10.37 6.42
N ASP A 21 12.50 10.42 5.62
CA ASP A 21 12.50 9.93 4.24
C ASP A 21 12.29 8.40 4.15
N VAL A 22 12.90 7.64 5.08
CA VAL A 22 12.77 6.17 5.14
C VAL A 22 11.34 5.70 5.46
N THR A 23 10.47 6.57 5.97
CA THR A 23 9.08 6.21 6.29
C THR A 23 8.09 6.38 5.12
N ASN A 24 8.50 7.03 4.04
CA ASN A 24 7.66 7.22 2.85
C ASN A 24 7.84 6.08 1.85
N VAL A 25 7.27 4.92 2.19
CA VAL A 25 7.18 3.79 1.27
C VAL A 25 6.23 4.14 0.14
N LYS A 26 6.70 4.10 -1.10
CA LYS A 26 5.87 4.27 -2.29
C LYS A 26 5.31 2.92 -2.74
N LEU A 27 4.22 2.95 -3.51
CA LEU A 27 3.54 1.73 -3.98
C LEU A 27 4.41 0.85 -4.90
N ASP A 28 5.32 1.45 -5.65
CA ASP A 28 6.29 0.78 -6.54
C ASP A 28 7.41 0.04 -5.78
N GLU A 29 7.64 0.38 -4.51
CA GLU A 29 8.69 -0.22 -3.67
C GLU A 29 8.17 -1.36 -2.78
N LEU A 30 6.89 -1.73 -2.91
CA LEU A 30 6.27 -2.73 -2.04
C LEU A 30 6.77 -4.15 -2.33
N PRO A 31 6.98 -4.97 -1.29
CA PRO A 31 7.25 -6.39 -1.48
C PRO A 31 6.04 -7.03 -2.17
N LYS A 32 6.31 -7.98 -3.07
CA LYS A 32 5.24 -8.62 -3.85
C LYS A 32 4.24 -9.36 -2.94
N GLY A 33 4.72 -9.98 -1.87
CA GLY A 33 3.92 -10.80 -0.97
C GLY A 33 3.54 -12.16 -1.56
N LYS A 34 2.78 -12.93 -0.78
CA LYS A 34 2.21 -14.22 -1.15
C LYS A 34 0.92 -14.04 -1.94
N PHE A 35 0.84 -14.64 -3.13
CA PHE A 35 -0.37 -14.59 -3.96
C PHE A 35 -1.60 -15.15 -3.22
N LEU A 36 -2.72 -14.43 -3.32
CA LEU A 36 -4.01 -14.81 -2.72
C LEU A 36 -5.06 -15.16 -3.78
N SER A 37 -5.30 -14.27 -4.73
CA SER A 37 -6.34 -14.43 -5.75
C SER A 37 -6.11 -13.54 -6.97
N GLU A 38 -6.79 -13.87 -8.07
CA GLU A 38 -6.84 -13.06 -9.28
C GLU A 38 -8.29 -12.85 -9.73
N HIS A 39 -8.59 -11.69 -10.31
CA HIS A 39 -9.92 -11.29 -10.75
C HIS A 39 -9.84 -10.58 -12.10
N SER A 40 -10.31 -11.23 -13.15
CA SER A 40 -10.39 -10.63 -14.48
C SER A 40 -11.48 -9.56 -14.54
N SER A 41 -11.16 -8.44 -15.19
CA SER A 41 -12.13 -7.39 -15.51
C SER A 41 -13.26 -7.92 -16.41
N PRO A 42 -14.44 -7.28 -16.42
CA PRO A 42 -15.59 -7.75 -17.21
C PRO A 42 -15.32 -7.85 -18.72
N PHE A 43 -14.35 -7.08 -19.22
CA PHE A 43 -13.95 -7.04 -20.63
C PHE A 43 -12.62 -7.77 -20.91
N ASN A 44 -12.05 -8.44 -19.89
CA ASN A 44 -10.79 -9.20 -19.96
C ASN A 44 -9.58 -8.41 -20.48
N ASP A 45 -9.57 -7.09 -20.35
CA ASP A 45 -8.43 -6.24 -20.70
C ASP A 45 -7.48 -6.01 -19.52
N ASN A 46 -8.01 -6.07 -18.30
CA ASN A 46 -7.22 -5.96 -17.07
C ASN A 46 -7.45 -7.15 -16.13
N VAL A 47 -6.44 -7.48 -15.33
CA VAL A 47 -6.50 -8.50 -14.27
C VAL A 47 -6.02 -7.88 -12.97
N ALA A 48 -6.84 -7.97 -11.92
CA ALA A 48 -6.44 -7.60 -10.57
C ALA A 48 -5.85 -8.82 -9.85
N LYS A 49 -4.64 -8.70 -9.31
CA LYS A 49 -3.97 -9.76 -8.53
C LYS A 49 -3.71 -9.27 -7.12
N ALA A 50 -4.17 -10.05 -6.15
CA ALA A 50 -4.05 -9.72 -4.74
C ALA A 50 -2.96 -10.56 -4.07
N TYR A 51 -2.23 -9.91 -3.16
CA TYR A 51 -1.11 -10.49 -2.44
C TYR A 51 -1.19 -10.13 -0.96
N LEU A 52 -0.82 -11.10 -0.12
CA LEU A 52 -0.63 -10.96 1.33
C LEU A 52 0.84 -10.68 1.63
N ILE A 53 1.12 -9.60 2.33
CA ILE A 53 2.45 -9.30 2.85
C ILE A 53 2.44 -9.61 4.35
N ASP A 54 3.03 -10.73 4.76
CA ASP A 54 3.06 -11.20 6.16
C ASP A 54 4.46 -11.64 6.65
N ASP A 55 5.52 -11.28 5.93
CA ASP A 55 6.91 -11.74 6.16
C ASP A 55 7.53 -11.32 7.50
N GLY A 56 6.89 -10.43 8.27
CA GLY A 56 7.38 -9.99 9.58
C GLY A 56 6.97 -10.87 10.76
N GLY A 57 6.26 -11.98 10.51
CA GLY A 57 5.90 -12.98 11.53
C GLY A 57 4.99 -12.42 12.64
N ALA A 58 5.14 -12.94 13.87
CA ALA A 58 4.24 -12.63 14.99
C ALA A 58 4.20 -11.14 15.41
N THR A 59 5.21 -10.35 15.03
CA THR A 59 5.38 -8.96 15.49
C THR A 59 4.91 -7.92 14.48
N VAL A 60 4.62 -8.32 13.23
CA VAL A 60 4.21 -7.41 12.16
C VAL A 60 2.86 -7.86 11.65
N ARG A 61 1.89 -6.95 11.66
CA ARG A 61 0.56 -7.25 11.09
C ARG A 61 0.66 -7.34 9.57
N ALA A 62 -0.19 -8.18 9.00
CA ALA A 62 -0.22 -8.38 7.57
C ALA A 62 -0.70 -7.13 6.83
N SER A 63 -0.42 -7.08 5.53
CA SER A 63 -0.98 -6.09 4.62
C SER A 63 -1.51 -6.76 3.36
N ILE A 64 -2.49 -6.14 2.72
CA ILE A 64 -2.96 -6.52 1.40
C ILE A 64 -2.41 -5.54 0.37
N ARG A 65 -1.86 -6.09 -0.71
CA ARG A 65 -1.44 -5.37 -1.92
C ARG A 65 -2.24 -5.89 -3.09
N VAL A 66 -2.79 -5.00 -3.91
CA VAL A 66 -3.43 -5.37 -5.18
C VAL A 66 -2.76 -4.63 -6.32
N GLU A 67 -2.34 -5.38 -7.33
CA GLU A 67 -1.84 -4.86 -8.61
C GLU A 67 -2.86 -5.11 -9.72
N VAL A 68 -2.96 -4.18 -10.66
CA VAL A 68 -3.81 -4.28 -11.85
C VAL A 68 -2.94 -4.15 -13.09
N GLY A 69 -3.15 -5.03 -14.07
CA GLY A 69 -2.46 -5.02 -15.36
C GLY A 69 -1.91 -6.41 -15.72
N ASP A 70 -1.12 -6.48 -16.79
CA ASP A 70 -0.51 -7.72 -17.25
C ASP A 70 1.01 -7.70 -17.16
N GLY A 71 1.59 -8.83 -16.75
CA GLY A 71 3.03 -9.05 -16.69
C GLY A 71 3.80 -7.95 -15.95
N SER A 72 4.70 -7.30 -16.68
CA SER A 72 5.59 -6.24 -16.18
C SER A 72 4.96 -4.85 -16.13
N GLU A 73 3.76 -4.68 -16.71
CA GLU A 73 3.03 -3.40 -16.74
C GLU A 73 2.01 -3.31 -15.60
N ALA A 74 1.96 -4.31 -14.72
CA ALA A 74 1.06 -4.31 -13.58
C ALA A 74 1.46 -3.24 -12.55
N GLU A 75 0.53 -2.35 -12.22
CA GLU A 75 0.73 -1.27 -11.26
C GLU A 75 -0.01 -1.57 -9.95
N THR A 76 0.57 -1.17 -8.83
CA THR A 76 -0.09 -1.31 -7.52
C THR A 76 -1.06 -0.17 -7.31
N ILE A 77 -2.35 -0.50 -7.18
CA ILE A 77 -3.41 0.49 -6.98
C ILE A 77 -3.97 0.48 -5.56
N TYR A 78 -3.68 -0.56 -4.76
CA TYR A 78 -4.19 -0.68 -3.40
C TYR A 78 -3.13 -1.27 -2.47
N TRP A 79 -2.89 -0.58 -1.37
CA TRP A 79 -2.10 -1.07 -0.25
C TRP A 79 -2.73 -0.69 1.09
N ASN A 80 -3.16 -1.70 1.84
CA ASN A 80 -3.75 -1.51 3.15
C ASN A 80 -3.01 -2.32 4.23
N TYR A 81 -2.69 -1.66 5.34
CA TYR A 81 -2.04 -2.26 6.50
C TYR A 81 -3.07 -2.82 7.48
N ASP A 82 -2.67 -3.84 8.25
CA ASP A 82 -3.50 -4.56 9.21
C ASP A 82 -4.74 -5.20 8.57
N GLU A 83 -4.49 -5.92 7.48
CA GLU A 83 -5.49 -6.59 6.69
C GLU A 83 -4.92 -7.94 6.20
N SER A 84 -5.74 -8.99 6.24
CA SER A 84 -5.29 -10.36 5.88
C SER A 84 -6.22 -11.10 4.91
N SER A 85 -7.36 -10.48 4.56
CA SER A 85 -8.31 -10.98 3.57
C SER A 85 -8.60 -9.91 2.53
N VAL A 86 -9.01 -10.35 1.35
CA VAL A 86 -9.34 -9.46 0.25
C VAL A 86 -10.62 -9.91 -0.43
N ASN A 87 -11.50 -8.95 -0.67
CA ASN A 87 -12.68 -9.06 -1.49
C ASN A 87 -12.56 -8.05 -2.62
N ILE A 88 -12.51 -8.55 -3.85
CA ILE A 88 -12.36 -7.74 -5.07
C ILE A 88 -13.60 -7.91 -5.92
N LYS A 89 -14.12 -6.79 -6.41
CA LYS A 89 -15.23 -6.77 -7.35
C LYS A 89 -15.00 -5.69 -8.40
N TRP A 90 -15.04 -6.07 -9.66
CA TRP A 90 -15.14 -5.10 -10.75
C TRP A 90 -16.56 -4.53 -10.81
N LEU A 91 -16.67 -3.20 -10.77
CA LEU A 91 -17.94 -2.50 -10.91
C LEU A 91 -18.24 -2.20 -12.39
N ASP A 92 -17.20 -1.87 -13.14
CA ASP A 92 -17.23 -1.72 -14.59
C ASP A 92 -15.83 -2.03 -15.18
N LYS A 93 -15.52 -1.48 -16.36
CA LYS A 93 -14.25 -1.71 -17.06
C LYS A 93 -13.05 -1.06 -16.35
N GLU A 94 -13.27 0.09 -15.73
CA GLU A 94 -12.22 0.97 -15.22
C GLU A 94 -12.33 1.15 -13.71
N THR A 95 -13.46 0.77 -13.12
CA THR A 95 -13.76 0.91 -11.69
C THR A 95 -13.73 -0.44 -10.99
N ILE A 96 -12.94 -0.51 -9.92
CA ILE A 96 -12.79 -1.70 -9.07
C ILE A 96 -13.11 -1.34 -7.61
N GLU A 97 -13.77 -2.25 -6.91
CA GLU A 97 -13.99 -2.21 -5.48
C GLU A 97 -13.08 -3.23 -4.79
N ILE A 98 -12.21 -2.78 -3.89
CA ILE A 98 -11.28 -3.60 -3.12
C ILE A 98 -11.56 -3.32 -1.65
N ASN A 99 -12.10 -4.32 -0.92
CA ASN A 99 -12.40 -4.19 0.51
C ASN A 99 -13.21 -2.92 0.85
N GLY A 100 -14.20 -2.61 0.01
CA GLY A 100 -15.06 -1.43 0.17
C GLY A 100 -14.48 -0.11 -0.35
N HIS A 101 -13.22 -0.08 -0.79
CA HIS A 101 -12.61 1.06 -1.46
C HIS A 101 -12.86 0.99 -2.96
N ILE A 102 -13.55 1.99 -3.51
CA ILE A 102 -13.83 2.10 -4.95
C ILE A 102 -12.74 2.97 -5.57
N LEU A 103 -12.09 2.46 -6.61
CA LEU A 103 -10.97 3.10 -7.29
C LEU A 103 -11.15 3.03 -8.81
N ASN A 104 -10.85 4.12 -9.51
CA ASN A 104 -10.54 4.07 -10.93
C ASN A 104 -9.10 3.59 -11.15
N ILE A 105 -8.92 2.55 -11.96
CA ILE A 105 -7.62 1.89 -12.15
C ILE A 105 -6.57 2.73 -12.87
N TYR A 106 -6.93 3.88 -13.46
CA TYR A 106 -6.02 4.71 -14.25
C TYR A 106 -5.44 5.91 -13.50
N ASP A 107 -6.16 6.45 -12.51
CA ASP A 107 -5.79 7.69 -11.85
C ASP A 107 -5.94 7.68 -10.32
N GLU A 108 -6.50 6.61 -9.74
CA GLU A 108 -6.68 6.49 -8.30
C GLU A 108 -5.87 5.35 -7.71
N THR A 109 -5.32 5.60 -6.52
CA THR A 109 -4.67 4.58 -5.70
C THR A 109 -5.10 4.75 -4.25
N TYR A 110 -5.13 3.65 -3.51
CA TYR A 110 -5.35 3.66 -2.08
C TYR A 110 -4.08 3.27 -1.35
N HIS A 111 -3.59 4.18 -0.51
CA HIS A 111 -2.52 3.93 0.43
C HIS A 111 -3.02 4.27 1.84
N TRP A 112 -3.01 3.29 2.75
CA TRP A 112 -3.54 3.45 4.11
C TRP A 112 -2.99 4.63 4.93
N LYS A 113 -1.77 5.12 4.63
CA LYS A 113 -1.17 6.27 5.31
C LYS A 113 -1.84 7.59 4.94
N ASP A 114 -2.46 7.62 3.76
CA ASP A 114 -3.15 8.79 3.23
C ASP A 114 -4.64 8.83 3.65
N ASP A 115 -5.16 7.74 4.24
CA ASP A 115 -6.53 7.68 4.76
C ASP A 115 -6.59 8.18 6.23
N PRO A 116 -7.17 9.36 6.50
CA PRO A 116 -7.29 9.90 7.85
C PRO A 116 -8.23 9.09 8.75
N ASP A 117 -9.11 8.28 8.16
CA ASP A 117 -10.07 7.41 8.87
C ASP A 117 -9.57 5.96 8.96
N TRP A 118 -8.36 5.65 8.50
CA TRP A 118 -7.84 4.28 8.44
C TRP A 118 -7.91 3.57 9.80
N GLU A 119 -7.45 4.21 10.89
CA GLU A 119 -7.44 3.59 12.23
C GLU A 119 -8.86 3.21 12.69
N LYS A 120 -9.88 3.98 12.29
CA LYS A 120 -11.29 3.70 12.60
C LYS A 120 -11.84 2.55 11.75
N ASN A 121 -11.27 2.32 10.58
CA ASN A 121 -11.72 1.31 9.62
C ASN A 121 -10.89 0.03 9.65
N ARG A 122 -9.78 0.02 10.39
CA ARG A 122 -8.92 -1.14 10.63
C ARG A 122 -9.73 -2.34 11.10
N GLY A 123 -9.62 -3.45 10.36
CA GLY A 123 -10.29 -4.72 10.65
C GLY A 123 -11.79 -4.78 10.34
N LYS A 124 -12.35 -3.80 9.60
CA LYS A 124 -13.75 -3.83 9.16
C LYS A 124 -13.98 -4.61 7.86
N TYR A 125 -12.93 -4.83 7.08
CA TYR A 125 -13.00 -5.41 5.75
C TYR A 125 -12.34 -6.80 5.71
#